data_AF-A0A455UEI7-F1
#
_entry.id   AF-A0A455UEI7-F1
#
_cell.length_a   1.000
_cell.length_b   1.000
_cell.length_c   1.000
_cell.angle_alpha   90.00
_cell.angle_beta   90.00
_cell.angle_gamma   90.00
#
_symmetry.space_group_name_H-M   'P 1'
#
loop_
_entity.id
_entity.type
_entity.pdbx_description
1 polymer ?
#
loop_
_entity_poly.entity_id
_entity_poly.type
_entity_poly.pdbx_seq_one_letter_code
_entity_poly.pdbx_strand_id
1 'polypeptide(L)'
;MFQLTRSVTWQALDRLRDKTANDRIRDYFTNDPQRFEKMSLRVGGLFLDHSKHHVSDEVLTKLIELADHSALVQRRAQMFSGDIINVTENRPVLHTALRHLGEEPVYVDGEDVMPEITRTREQIKLFSEAVRSGEWKGYSGKRIKDVVNIGIGGSDLGPNMAVRALLKYRHPELHFHFVSNVDGTHIQKVLSRLDPATTLFIVSTKTFYPRDAAQRQNRAALVPGERWRRCRRGCALYCRLYQPQSGDGIRYSRRERI
;
A
#
# COMPACT_ATOMS: atom_id res chain seq x y z
N MET A 1 -27.86 -8.57 15.34
CA MET A 1 -27.03 -8.60 14.13
C MET A 1 -27.92 -8.23 12.95
N PHE A 2 -27.62 -7.17 12.21
CA PHE A 2 -28.40 -6.78 11.04
C PHE A 2 -28.30 -7.88 9.97
N GLN A 3 -29.42 -8.49 9.59
CA GLN A 3 -29.47 -9.51 8.55
C GLN A 3 -29.89 -8.85 7.23
N LEU A 4 -28.89 -8.44 6.44
CA LEU A 4 -29.07 -7.73 5.18
C LEU A 4 -30.10 -8.41 4.26
N THR A 5 -30.03 -9.73 4.13
CA THR A 5 -30.89 -10.53 3.24
C THR A 5 -32.35 -10.59 3.68
N ARG A 6 -32.66 -10.24 4.94
CA ARG A 6 -34.02 -10.17 5.46
C ARG A 6 -34.60 -8.76 5.44
N SER A 7 -33.82 -7.75 5.05
CA SER A 7 -34.31 -6.37 4.97
C SER A 7 -35.36 -6.21 3.86
N VAL A 8 -36.31 -5.29 4.06
CA VAL A 8 -37.35 -4.97 3.08
C VAL A 8 -36.73 -4.52 1.76
N THR A 9 -35.67 -3.71 1.82
CA THR A 9 -34.96 -3.22 0.63
C THR A 9 -34.25 -4.35 -0.13
N TRP A 10 -33.68 -5.34 0.56
CA TRP A 10 -33.10 -6.52 -0.09
C TRP A 10 -34.16 -7.37 -0.81
N GLN A 11 -35.32 -7.61 -0.18
CA GLN A 11 -36.43 -8.34 -0.80
C GLN A 11 -37.04 -7.57 -1.99
N ALA A 12 -36.97 -6.23 -1.98
CA ALA A 12 -37.36 -5.42 -3.12
C ALA A 12 -36.37 -5.60 -4.29
N LEU A 13 -35.06 -5.59 -4.02
CA LEU A 13 -34.02 -5.87 -5.02
C LEU A 13 -34.12 -7.29 -5.59
N ASP A 14 -34.48 -8.29 -4.78
CA ASP A 14 -34.69 -9.67 -5.24
C ASP A 14 -35.85 -9.76 -6.25
N ARG A 15 -36.96 -9.05 -5.98
CA ARG A 15 -38.08 -8.93 -6.94
C ARG A 15 -37.68 -8.16 -8.20
N LEU A 16 -36.88 -7.10 -8.06
CA LEU A 16 -36.39 -6.34 -9.21
C LEU A 16 -35.46 -7.17 -10.09
N ARG A 17 -34.60 -8.01 -9.50
CA ARG A 17 -33.77 -8.96 -10.26
C ARG A 17 -34.63 -9.80 -11.19
N ASP A 18 -35.72 -10.36 -10.69
CA ASP A 18 -36.60 -11.22 -11.49
C ASP A 18 -37.34 -10.42 -12.58
N LYS A 19 -37.78 -9.20 -12.24
CA LYS A 19 -38.47 -8.29 -13.19
C LYS A 19 -37.55 -7.83 -14.32
N THR A 20 -36.28 -7.54 -14.04
CA THR A 20 -35.32 -7.01 -15.02
C THR A 20 -34.44 -8.09 -15.64
N ALA A 21 -34.66 -9.37 -15.33
CA ALA A 21 -33.78 -10.47 -15.75
C ALA A 21 -33.53 -10.54 -17.26
N ASN A 22 -34.52 -10.14 -18.06
CA ASN A 22 -34.47 -10.17 -19.53
C ASN A 22 -34.14 -8.81 -20.17
N ASP A 23 -33.93 -7.77 -19.36
CA ASP A 23 -33.60 -6.44 -19.88
C ASP A 23 -32.24 -6.49 -20.60
N ARG A 24 -32.09 -5.70 -21.67
CA ARG A 24 -30.81 -5.54 -22.35
C ARG A 24 -30.30 -4.13 -22.09
N ILE A 25 -28.99 -4.01 -21.82
CA ILE A 25 -28.36 -2.70 -21.58
C ILE A 25 -28.64 -1.73 -22.73
N ARG A 26 -28.61 -2.20 -23.98
CA ARG A 26 -28.93 -1.39 -25.16
C ARG A 26 -30.33 -0.77 -25.08
N ASP A 27 -31.31 -1.52 -24.60
CA ASP A 27 -32.69 -1.07 -24.54
C ASP A 27 -32.84 0.05 -23.49
N TYR A 28 -32.02 0.06 -22.42
CA TYR A 28 -31.96 1.21 -21.51
C TYR A 28 -31.47 2.50 -22.17
N PHE A 29 -30.52 2.42 -23.11
CA PHE A 29 -30.09 3.60 -23.88
C PHE A 29 -31.12 4.01 -24.94
N THR A 30 -31.82 3.04 -25.54
CA THR A 30 -32.91 3.33 -26.47
C THR A 30 -34.07 4.04 -25.77
N ASN A 31 -34.42 3.59 -24.56
CA ASN A 31 -35.54 4.11 -23.80
C ASN A 31 -35.21 5.42 -23.04
N ASP A 32 -33.94 5.65 -22.69
CA ASP A 32 -33.48 6.88 -22.07
C ASP A 32 -32.21 7.41 -22.76
N PRO A 33 -32.36 8.30 -23.77
CA PRO A 33 -31.23 8.92 -24.45
C PRO A 33 -30.30 9.73 -23.53
N GLN A 34 -30.77 10.16 -22.35
CA GLN A 34 -30.00 10.92 -21.35
C GLN A 34 -29.34 10.04 -20.29
N ARG A 35 -29.40 8.71 -20.45
CA ARG A 35 -28.88 7.75 -19.46
C ARG A 35 -27.39 7.95 -19.20
N PHE A 36 -26.61 8.25 -20.25
CA PHE A 36 -25.18 8.47 -20.11
C PHE A 36 -24.90 9.64 -19.16
N GLU A 37 -25.58 10.77 -19.34
CA GLU A 37 -25.44 11.96 -18.53
C GLU A 37 -25.91 11.72 -17.08
N LYS A 38 -27.06 11.05 -16.90
CA LYS A 38 -27.61 10.74 -15.57
C LYS A 38 -26.74 9.77 -14.77
N MET A 39 -26.09 8.82 -15.45
CA MET A 39 -25.26 7.76 -14.84
C MET A 39 -23.76 8.00 -15.07
N SER A 40 -23.37 9.27 -15.09
CA SER A 40 -21.99 9.70 -15.13
C SER A 40 -21.71 10.68 -14.00
N LEU A 41 -20.55 10.52 -13.35
CA LEU A 41 -20.09 11.39 -12.28
C LEU A 41 -18.68 11.86 -12.57
N ARG A 42 -18.40 13.12 -12.23
CA ARG A 42 -17.05 13.69 -12.27
C ARG A 42 -16.67 14.19 -10.89
N VAL A 43 -15.55 13.71 -10.36
CA VAL A 43 -15.00 14.14 -9.08
C VAL A 43 -13.51 14.40 -9.26
N GLY A 44 -13.13 15.68 -9.23
CA GLY A 44 -11.77 16.11 -9.55
C GLY A 44 -11.34 15.60 -10.93
N GLY A 45 -10.20 14.90 -11.00
CA GLY A 45 -9.69 14.29 -12.23
C GLY A 45 -10.31 12.94 -12.61
N LEU A 46 -11.23 12.39 -11.81
CA LEU A 46 -11.87 11.09 -12.06
C LEU A 46 -13.22 11.29 -12.75
N PHE A 47 -13.43 10.58 -13.86
CA PHE A 47 -14.72 10.43 -14.51
C PHE A 47 -15.19 8.98 -14.38
N LEU A 48 -16.37 8.79 -13.81
CA LEU A 48 -17.03 7.50 -13.65
C LEU A 48 -18.26 7.47 -14.54
N ASP A 49 -18.24 6.63 -15.57
CA ASP A 49 -19.42 6.24 -16.34
C ASP A 49 -19.88 4.86 -15.85
N HIS A 50 -21.07 4.82 -15.25
CA HIS A 50 -21.70 3.57 -14.81
C HIS A 50 -22.97 3.25 -15.61
N SER A 51 -23.25 3.96 -16.71
CA SER A 51 -24.44 3.78 -17.57
C SER A 51 -24.54 2.42 -18.25
N LYS A 52 -23.39 1.78 -18.51
CA LYS A 52 -23.26 0.48 -19.21
C LYS A 52 -23.37 -0.73 -18.28
N HIS A 53 -24.16 -0.60 -17.21
CA HIS A 53 -24.49 -1.70 -16.30
C HIS A 53 -25.94 -2.14 -16.51
N HIS A 54 -26.21 -3.40 -16.17
CA HIS A 54 -27.55 -3.99 -16.14
C HIS A 54 -28.30 -3.51 -14.89
N VAL A 55 -28.61 -2.22 -14.86
CA VAL A 55 -29.21 -1.53 -13.73
C VAL A 55 -30.19 -0.48 -14.28
N SER A 56 -31.49 -0.71 -14.11
CA SER A 56 -32.50 0.31 -14.39
C SER A 56 -32.46 1.42 -13.32
N ASP A 57 -33.14 2.54 -13.58
CA ASP A 57 -33.25 3.64 -12.60
C ASP A 57 -33.87 3.14 -11.28
N GLU A 58 -34.89 2.29 -11.37
CA GLU A 58 -35.55 1.65 -10.22
C GLU A 58 -34.56 0.80 -9.40
N VAL A 59 -33.73 0.00 -10.08
CA VAL A 59 -32.69 -0.82 -9.42
C VAL A 59 -31.65 0.08 -8.76
N LEU A 60 -31.17 1.13 -9.43
CA LEU A 60 -30.17 2.05 -8.88
C LEU A 60 -30.71 2.75 -7.62
N THR A 61 -31.94 3.27 -7.67
CA THR A 61 -32.60 3.87 -6.51
C THR A 61 -32.67 2.88 -5.34
N LYS A 62 -33.07 1.63 -5.58
CA LYS A 62 -33.12 0.61 -4.51
C LYS A 62 -31.75 0.18 -3.99
N LEU A 63 -30.70 0.19 -4.81
CA LEU A 63 -29.33 -0.04 -4.34
C LEU A 63 -28.83 1.09 -3.42
N ILE A 64 -29.18 2.35 -3.73
CA ILE A 64 -28.86 3.50 -2.89
C ILE A 64 -29.64 3.41 -1.58
N GLU A 65 -30.95 3.14 -1.62
CA GLU A 65 -31.75 2.93 -0.41
C GLU A 65 -31.20 1.79 0.46
N LEU A 66 -30.67 0.72 -0.15
CA LEU A 66 -30.07 -0.39 0.60
C LEU A 66 -28.82 0.09 1.35
N ALA A 67 -28.00 0.92 0.71
CA ALA A 67 -26.82 1.51 1.33
C ALA A 67 -27.21 2.44 2.49
N ASP A 68 -28.23 3.28 2.32
CA ASP A 68 -28.73 4.22 3.32
C ASP A 68 -29.35 3.52 4.54
N HIS A 69 -30.08 2.43 4.33
CA HIS A 69 -30.67 1.61 5.40
C HIS A 69 -29.66 0.64 6.05
N SER A 70 -28.45 0.52 5.50
CA SER A 70 -27.40 -0.29 6.07
C SER A 70 -26.55 0.50 7.07
N ALA A 71 -25.71 -0.22 7.83
CA ALA A 71 -24.74 0.43 8.69
C ALA A 71 -23.57 1.08 7.92
N LEU A 72 -23.55 1.12 6.58
CA LEU A 72 -22.40 1.56 5.79
C LEU A 72 -21.93 2.97 6.16
N VAL A 73 -22.85 3.95 6.27
CA VAL A 73 -22.50 5.33 6.61
C VAL A 73 -21.86 5.41 8.00
N GLN A 74 -22.45 4.70 8.97
CA GLN A 74 -21.92 4.59 10.33
C GLN A 74 -20.54 3.91 10.33
N ARG A 75 -20.39 2.75 9.67
CA ARG A 75 -19.12 2.01 9.57
C ARG A 75 -18.03 2.83 8.90
N ARG A 76 -18.39 3.63 7.90
CA ARG A 76 -17.47 4.60 7.29
C ARG A 76 -17.03 5.62 8.32
N ALA A 77 -17.95 6.26 9.05
CA ALA A 77 -17.60 7.23 10.09
C ALA A 77 -16.66 6.61 11.16
N GLN A 78 -16.98 5.40 11.63
CA GLN A 78 -16.15 4.63 12.56
C GLN A 78 -14.73 4.38 12.02
N MET A 79 -14.60 4.07 10.72
CA MET A 79 -13.28 3.92 10.10
C MET A 79 -12.47 5.21 10.15
N PHE A 80 -13.09 6.36 9.87
CA PHE A 80 -12.41 7.66 9.85
C PHE A 80 -12.10 8.18 11.25
N SER A 81 -12.90 7.85 12.27
CA SER A 81 -12.67 8.26 13.67
C SER A 81 -11.59 7.45 14.38
N GLY A 82 -11.17 6.31 13.82
CA GLY A 82 -10.20 5.42 14.45
C GLY A 82 -10.82 4.37 15.37
N ASP A 83 -12.14 4.15 15.29
CA ASP A 83 -12.81 3.10 16.05
C ASP A 83 -12.27 1.71 15.66
N ILE A 84 -12.40 0.77 16.59
CA ILE A 84 -12.06 -0.64 16.36
C ILE A 84 -13.12 -1.29 15.47
N ILE A 85 -12.88 -1.28 14.16
CA ILE A 85 -13.74 -1.95 13.17
C ILE A 85 -13.17 -3.29 12.69
N ASN A 86 -11.85 -3.53 12.83
CA ASN A 86 -11.26 -4.85 12.62
C ASN A 86 -11.41 -5.65 13.93
N VAL A 87 -12.60 -6.20 14.12
CA VAL A 87 -13.01 -6.85 15.37
C VAL A 87 -12.25 -8.15 15.66
N THR A 88 -11.80 -8.87 14.63
CA THR A 88 -11.09 -10.15 14.79
C THR A 88 -9.67 -9.97 15.31
N GLU A 89 -9.03 -8.84 14.97
CA GLU A 89 -7.69 -8.51 15.47
C GLU A 89 -7.73 -7.43 16.57
N ASN A 90 -8.92 -6.95 16.95
CA ASN A 90 -9.13 -5.84 17.87
C ASN A 90 -8.31 -4.59 17.51
N ARG A 91 -8.42 -4.12 16.26
CA ARG A 91 -7.63 -3.00 15.72
C ARG A 91 -8.46 -1.94 14.98
N PRO A 92 -8.02 -0.67 15.00
CA PRO A 92 -8.46 0.36 14.05
C PRO A 92 -8.03 0.07 12.60
N VAL A 93 -8.67 0.74 11.64
CA VAL A 93 -8.32 0.68 10.21
C VAL A 93 -8.17 2.10 9.64
N LEU A 94 -6.96 2.65 9.70
CA LEU A 94 -6.69 4.07 9.43
C LEU A 94 -5.66 4.34 8.33
N HIS A 95 -5.77 3.62 7.21
CA HIS A 95 -4.96 3.94 6.02
C HIS A 95 -5.30 5.32 5.43
N THR A 96 -6.47 5.87 5.76
CA THR A 96 -6.93 7.22 5.40
C THR A 96 -6.08 8.31 6.05
N ALA A 97 -5.69 8.14 7.32
CA ALA A 97 -4.84 9.08 8.05
C ALA A 97 -3.49 9.30 7.35
N LEU A 98 -2.91 8.26 6.75
CA LEU A 98 -1.64 8.34 6.01
C LEU A 98 -1.68 9.28 4.80
N ARG A 99 -2.87 9.62 4.30
CA ARG A 99 -3.09 10.54 3.16
C ARG A 99 -3.84 11.80 3.56
N HIS A 100 -4.13 11.99 4.85
CA HIS A 100 -4.69 13.23 5.34
C HIS A 100 -3.63 14.33 5.23
N LEU A 101 -4.01 15.45 4.59
CA LEU A 101 -3.14 16.62 4.40
C LEU A 101 -3.58 17.82 5.23
N GLY A 102 -4.69 17.71 5.95
CA GLY A 102 -5.17 18.74 6.86
C GLY A 102 -4.41 18.72 8.20
N GLU A 103 -4.73 19.70 9.03
CA GLU A 103 -4.16 19.88 10.37
C GLU A 103 -5.00 19.22 11.47
N GLU A 104 -6.15 18.65 11.11
CA GLU A 104 -7.08 18.05 12.08
C GLU A 104 -6.48 16.78 12.70
N PRO A 105 -6.59 16.62 14.04
CA PRO A 105 -6.06 15.46 14.72
C PRO A 105 -6.85 14.19 14.37
N VAL A 106 -6.15 13.06 14.35
CA VAL A 106 -6.78 11.74 14.17
C VAL A 106 -6.36 10.86 15.33
N TYR A 107 -7.33 10.39 16.10
CA TYR A 107 -7.06 9.68 17.35
C TYR A 107 -7.07 8.15 17.18
N VAL A 108 -6.11 7.50 17.83
CA VAL A 108 -6.08 6.04 18.04
C VAL A 108 -5.74 5.80 19.49
N ASP A 109 -6.58 5.01 20.18
CA ASP A 109 -6.38 4.68 21.61
C ASP A 109 -6.14 5.93 22.50
N GLY A 110 -6.76 7.07 22.14
CA GLY A 110 -6.63 8.35 22.86
C GLY A 110 -5.43 9.21 22.47
N GLU A 111 -4.58 8.75 21.54
CA GLU A 111 -3.41 9.50 21.06
C GLU A 111 -3.61 10.02 19.64
N ASP A 112 -3.25 11.29 19.39
CA ASP A 112 -3.23 11.84 18.03
C ASP A 112 -2.04 11.27 17.24
N VAL A 113 -2.33 10.59 16.13
CA VAL A 113 -1.33 9.93 15.29
C VAL A 113 -0.75 10.82 14.19
N MET A 114 -1.35 11.99 13.94
CA MET A 114 -0.96 12.88 12.85
C MET A 114 0.48 13.42 12.97
N PRO A 115 1.01 13.77 14.17
CA PRO A 115 2.40 14.21 14.31
C PRO A 115 3.43 13.17 13.86
N GLU A 116 3.22 11.89 14.18
CA GLU A 116 4.13 10.80 13.77
C GLU A 116 4.07 10.57 12.25
N ILE A 117 2.87 10.60 11.67
CA ILE A 117 2.66 10.45 10.23
C ILE A 117 3.37 11.58 9.49
N THR A 118 3.19 12.83 9.91
CA THR A 118 3.80 14.00 9.28
C THR A 118 5.33 13.96 9.40
N ARG A 119 5.86 13.62 10.57
CA ARG A 119 7.30 13.44 10.78
C ARG A 119 7.87 12.37 9.85
N THR A 120 7.21 11.22 9.73
CA THR A 120 7.66 10.11 8.87
C THR A 120 7.64 10.50 7.40
N ARG A 121 6.62 11.26 6.96
CA ARG A 121 6.55 11.77 5.58
C ARG A 121 7.70 12.74 5.28
N GLU A 122 8.05 13.62 6.21
CA GLU A 122 9.18 14.53 6.04
C GLU A 122 10.52 13.75 5.99
N GLN A 123 10.67 12.71 6.81
CA GLN A 123 11.84 11.82 6.74
C GLN A 123 11.95 11.13 5.38
N ILE A 124 10.83 10.61 4.84
CA ILE A 124 10.80 9.99 3.50
C ILE A 124 11.18 11.02 2.44
N LYS A 125 10.65 12.23 2.51
CA LYS A 125 10.95 13.32 1.58
C LYS A 125 12.45 13.64 1.60
N LEU A 126 13.02 13.97 2.76
CA LEU A 126 14.44 14.29 2.91
C LEU A 126 15.34 13.16 2.41
N PHE A 127 15.04 11.92 2.79
CA PHE A 127 15.78 10.74 2.33
C PHE A 127 15.70 10.58 0.80
N SER A 128 14.48 10.65 0.24
CA SER A 128 14.27 10.46 -1.19
C SER A 128 14.92 11.56 -2.02
N GLU A 129 14.94 12.81 -1.54
CA GLU A 129 15.63 13.92 -2.21
C GLU A 129 17.15 13.75 -2.15
N ALA A 130 17.72 13.32 -1.02
CA ALA A 130 19.15 13.04 -0.94
C ALA A 130 19.58 11.91 -1.91
N VAL A 131 18.75 10.88 -2.09
CA VAL A 131 18.99 9.82 -3.10
C VAL A 131 18.89 10.38 -4.52
N ARG A 132 17.86 11.20 -4.79
CA ARG A 132 17.63 11.79 -6.12
C ARG A 132 18.71 12.82 -6.49
N SER A 133 19.12 13.69 -5.59
CA SER A 133 20.22 14.65 -5.80
C SER A 133 21.57 13.94 -5.97
N GLY A 134 21.67 12.71 -5.44
CA GLY A 134 22.90 11.95 -5.40
C GLY A 134 23.82 12.38 -4.27
N GLU A 135 23.37 13.18 -3.31
CA GLU A 135 24.07 13.39 -2.03
C GLU A 135 24.20 12.09 -1.25
N TRP A 136 23.17 11.24 -1.31
CA TRP A 136 23.23 9.89 -0.76
C TRP A 136 24.10 9.00 -1.65
N LYS A 137 25.27 8.62 -1.14
CA LYS A 137 26.24 7.77 -1.85
C LYS A 137 26.19 6.32 -1.36
N GLY A 138 26.55 5.41 -2.26
CA GLY A 138 26.90 4.03 -1.93
C GLY A 138 28.18 3.97 -1.08
N TYR A 139 28.54 2.78 -0.61
CA TYR A 139 29.73 2.59 0.24
C TYR A 139 31.03 3.07 -0.44
N SER A 140 31.06 3.00 -1.77
CA SER A 140 32.17 3.39 -2.62
C SER A 140 32.26 4.90 -2.88
N GLY A 141 31.35 5.70 -2.31
CA GLY A 141 31.20 7.12 -2.64
C GLY A 141 30.49 7.39 -3.98
N LYS A 142 30.14 6.35 -4.74
CA LYS A 142 29.38 6.49 -6.00
C LYS A 142 27.92 6.81 -5.75
N ARG A 143 27.28 7.51 -6.70
CA ARG A 143 25.84 7.80 -6.66
C ARG A 143 25.02 6.51 -6.80
N ILE A 144 23.89 6.43 -6.10
CA ILE A 144 22.92 5.35 -6.26
C ILE A 144 22.25 5.42 -7.63
N LYS A 145 22.15 4.28 -8.31
CA LYS A 145 21.48 4.11 -9.61
C LYS A 145 20.34 3.10 -9.54
N ASP A 146 20.51 2.04 -8.75
CA ASP A 146 19.55 0.96 -8.62
C ASP A 146 18.92 0.95 -7.23
N VAL A 147 17.59 0.83 -7.17
CA VAL A 147 16.83 0.70 -5.93
C VAL A 147 16.07 -0.62 -5.96
N VAL A 148 16.35 -1.51 -5.02
CA VAL A 148 15.74 -2.84 -4.93
C VAL A 148 14.79 -2.89 -3.73
N ASN A 149 13.48 -2.96 -3.99
CA ASN A 149 12.49 -3.25 -2.94
C ASN A 149 12.40 -4.76 -2.70
N ILE A 150 12.53 -5.17 -1.45
CA ILE A 150 12.35 -6.54 -0.98
C ILE A 150 11.15 -6.56 -0.05
N GLY A 151 10.06 -7.21 -0.47
CA GLY A 151 8.83 -7.28 0.31
C GLY A 151 7.86 -8.28 -0.31
N ILE A 152 6.88 -8.76 0.46
CA ILE A 152 5.86 -9.70 -0.04
C ILE A 152 4.45 -9.12 0.14
N GLY A 153 3.54 -9.50 -0.76
CA GLY A 153 2.13 -9.09 -0.69
C GLY A 153 1.97 -7.57 -0.72
N GLY A 154 1.34 -7.01 0.32
CA GLY A 154 1.11 -5.56 0.41
C GLY A 154 2.39 -4.71 0.42
N SER A 155 3.53 -5.27 0.84
CA SER A 155 4.83 -4.60 0.87
C SER A 155 5.55 -4.58 -0.50
N ASP A 156 4.96 -5.20 -1.52
CA ASP A 156 5.49 -5.21 -2.90
C ASP A 156 4.45 -4.75 -3.92
N LEU A 157 3.24 -5.32 -3.89
CA LEU A 157 2.20 -5.08 -4.90
C LEU A 157 1.86 -3.58 -5.05
N GLY A 158 1.68 -2.87 -3.92
CA GLY A 158 1.39 -1.44 -3.90
C GLY A 158 2.53 -0.60 -4.50
N PRO A 159 3.75 -0.66 -3.94
CA PRO A 159 4.92 0.04 -4.48
C PRO A 159 5.20 -0.27 -5.96
N ASN A 160 5.13 -1.54 -6.35
CA ASN A 160 5.39 -1.97 -7.73
C ASN A 160 4.35 -1.40 -8.70
N MET A 161 3.06 -1.48 -8.36
CA MET A 161 2.00 -0.89 -9.17
C MET A 161 2.17 0.64 -9.31
N ALA A 162 2.44 1.34 -8.20
CA ALA A 162 2.57 2.80 -8.21
C ALA A 162 3.78 3.27 -9.05
N VAL A 163 4.94 2.63 -8.89
CA VAL A 163 6.13 2.94 -9.70
C VAL A 163 5.84 2.67 -11.18
N ARG A 164 5.21 1.53 -11.51
CA ARG A 164 4.83 1.19 -12.89
C ARG A 164 3.88 2.20 -13.53
N ALA A 165 2.83 2.60 -12.82
CA ALA A 165 1.85 3.57 -13.30
C ALA A 165 2.46 4.97 -13.53
N LEU A 166 3.48 5.33 -12.75
CA LEU A 166 4.12 6.64 -12.77
C LEU A 166 5.51 6.64 -13.42
N LEU A 167 5.85 5.60 -14.19
CA LEU A 167 7.20 5.38 -14.74
C LEU A 167 7.74 6.59 -15.50
N LYS A 168 6.87 7.35 -16.19
CA LYS A 168 7.23 8.56 -16.95
C LYS A 168 7.72 9.73 -16.09
N TYR A 169 7.41 9.74 -14.79
CA TYR A 169 7.81 10.79 -13.84
C TYR A 169 9.05 10.40 -13.02
N ARG A 170 9.64 9.22 -13.27
CA ARG A 170 10.81 8.76 -12.53
C ARG A 170 12.03 9.64 -12.83
N HIS A 171 12.97 9.70 -11.88
CA HIS A 171 14.28 10.26 -12.16
C HIS A 171 14.98 9.42 -13.26
N PRO A 172 15.50 10.01 -14.34
CA PRO A 172 15.98 9.27 -15.51
C PRO A 172 17.12 8.30 -15.19
N GLU A 173 17.98 8.64 -14.23
CA GLU A 173 19.12 7.81 -13.80
C GLU A 173 18.81 6.82 -12.66
N LEU A 174 17.56 6.76 -12.17
CA LEU A 174 17.17 5.78 -11.14
C LEU A 174 16.36 4.62 -11.74
N HIS A 175 16.79 3.41 -11.40
CA HIS A 175 16.18 2.15 -11.81
C HIS A 175 15.59 1.44 -10.59
N PHE A 176 14.37 0.93 -10.72
CA PHE A 176 13.63 0.31 -9.62
C PHE A 176 13.40 -1.17 -9.89
N HIS A 177 13.73 -2.00 -8.91
CA HIS A 177 13.63 -3.46 -8.97
C HIS A 177 12.78 -3.95 -7.81
N PHE A 178 12.01 -5.01 -8.04
CA PHE A 178 11.07 -5.56 -7.07
C PHE A 178 11.33 -7.05 -6.88
N VAL A 179 11.63 -7.45 -5.65
CA VAL A 179 11.91 -8.82 -5.27
C VAL A 179 10.92 -9.24 -4.20
N SER A 180 9.95 -10.05 -4.59
CA SER A 180 8.88 -10.51 -3.70
C SER A 180 8.75 -12.02 -3.54
N ASN A 181 9.49 -12.78 -4.35
CA ASN A 181 9.52 -14.22 -4.23
C ASN A 181 10.58 -14.65 -3.21
N VAL A 182 10.26 -15.66 -2.41
CA VAL A 182 11.16 -16.29 -1.43
C VAL A 182 12.19 -17.20 -2.13
N ASP A 183 11.90 -17.61 -3.37
CA ASP A 183 12.82 -18.36 -4.22
C ASP A 183 14.11 -17.57 -4.52
N GLY A 184 15.25 -18.19 -4.18
CA GLY A 184 16.60 -17.67 -4.42
C GLY A 184 16.89 -17.34 -5.88
N THR A 185 16.23 -18.02 -6.81
CA THR A 185 16.41 -17.79 -8.26
C THR A 185 15.98 -16.40 -8.68
N HIS A 186 14.88 -15.89 -8.11
CA HIS A 186 14.35 -14.57 -8.47
C HIS A 186 15.32 -13.46 -8.02
N ILE A 187 15.79 -13.52 -6.78
CA ILE A 187 16.75 -12.55 -6.26
C ILE A 187 18.09 -12.64 -7.00
N GLN A 188 18.60 -13.84 -7.29
CA GLN A 188 19.84 -14.00 -8.07
C GLN A 188 19.70 -13.39 -9.47
N LYS A 189 18.58 -13.61 -10.14
CA LYS A 189 18.33 -13.04 -11.48
C LYS A 189 18.34 -11.51 -11.47
N VAL A 190 17.77 -10.89 -10.43
CA VAL A 190 17.81 -9.43 -10.27
C VAL A 190 19.23 -8.97 -9.96
N LEU A 191 19.86 -9.54 -8.92
CA LEU A 191 21.16 -9.10 -8.41
C LEU A 191 22.32 -9.33 -9.38
N SER A 192 22.28 -10.37 -10.21
CA SER A 192 23.35 -10.70 -11.17
C SER A 192 23.64 -9.60 -12.21
N ARG A 193 22.75 -8.60 -12.32
CA ARG A 193 22.85 -7.50 -13.28
C ARG A 193 23.17 -6.15 -12.61
N LEU A 194 23.28 -6.10 -11.28
CA LEU A 194 23.41 -4.85 -10.53
C LEU A 194 24.83 -4.68 -9.99
N ASP A 195 25.30 -3.43 -9.91
CA ASP A 195 26.55 -3.08 -9.21
C ASP A 195 26.24 -2.79 -7.73
N PRO A 196 26.73 -3.62 -6.78
CA PRO A 196 26.53 -3.38 -5.35
C PRO A 196 27.01 -2.01 -4.87
N ALA A 197 27.99 -1.41 -5.54
CA ALA A 197 28.54 -0.11 -5.21
C ALA A 197 27.57 1.05 -5.48
N THR A 198 26.54 0.83 -6.31
CA THR A 198 25.53 1.82 -6.71
C THR A 198 24.09 1.37 -6.44
N THR A 199 23.90 0.27 -5.71
CA THR A 199 22.59 -0.32 -5.41
C THR A 199 22.14 0.00 -3.98
N LEU A 200 20.92 0.48 -3.84
CA LEU A 200 20.21 0.71 -2.59
C LEU A 200 19.16 -0.37 -2.37
N PHE A 201 19.17 -1.00 -1.21
CA PHE A 201 18.15 -1.97 -0.82
C PHE A 201 17.10 -1.33 0.09
N ILE A 202 15.83 -1.59 -0.18
CA ILE A 202 14.70 -1.22 0.65
C ILE A 202 14.01 -2.51 1.10
N VAL A 203 14.11 -2.84 2.38
CA VAL A 203 13.39 -4.01 2.94
C VAL A 203 12.08 -3.54 3.55
N SER A 204 10.96 -4.04 3.05
CA SER A 204 9.60 -3.63 3.41
C SER A 204 8.85 -4.80 4.03
N THR A 205 8.57 -4.74 5.34
CA THR A 205 7.76 -5.76 6.05
C THR A 205 6.93 -5.15 7.18
N LYS A 206 5.68 -5.63 7.33
CA LYS A 206 4.75 -5.21 8.40
C LYS A 206 5.03 -5.92 9.73
N THR A 207 5.32 -7.22 9.68
CA THR A 207 5.72 -8.00 10.86
C THR A 207 7.20 -8.32 10.79
N PHE A 208 7.86 -8.28 11.95
CA PHE A 208 9.26 -8.67 12.08
C PHE A 208 9.34 -9.80 13.12
N TYR A 209 8.78 -10.97 12.80
CA TYR A 209 9.06 -12.16 13.60
C TYR A 209 10.38 -12.80 13.17
N PRO A 210 11.18 -13.35 14.11
CA PRO A 210 12.42 -14.09 13.79
C PRO A 210 12.23 -15.31 12.86
N ARG A 211 10.98 -15.69 12.56
CA ARG A 211 10.62 -16.82 11.69
C ARG A 211 10.04 -16.42 10.33
N ASP A 212 9.89 -15.13 10.05
CA ASP A 212 9.26 -14.67 8.80
C ASP A 212 10.17 -14.92 7.59
N ALA A 213 9.58 -15.32 6.45
CA ALA A 213 10.30 -15.64 5.22
C ALA A 213 11.18 -14.47 4.72
N ALA A 214 10.79 -13.22 4.99
CA ALA A 214 11.59 -12.04 4.73
C ALA A 214 12.93 -12.05 5.50
N GLN A 215 12.99 -12.61 6.72
CA GLN A 215 14.27 -12.81 7.43
C GLN A 215 15.11 -13.93 6.83
N ARG A 216 14.52 -14.99 6.26
CA ARG A 216 15.28 -16.03 5.54
C ARG A 216 15.85 -15.49 4.24
N GLN A 217 15.07 -14.68 3.53
CA GLN A 217 15.53 -13.95 2.35
C GLN A 217 16.61 -12.93 2.69
N ASN A 218 16.48 -12.23 3.82
CA ASN A 218 17.57 -11.44 4.38
C ASN A 218 18.78 -12.33 4.66
N ARG A 219 18.64 -13.45 5.39
CA ARG A 219 19.76 -14.35 5.74
C ARG A 219 20.47 -14.97 4.53
N ALA A 220 19.74 -15.31 3.47
CA ALA A 220 20.31 -15.85 2.23
C ALA A 220 21.00 -14.77 1.37
N ALA A 221 20.61 -13.51 1.51
CA ALA A 221 21.28 -12.35 0.93
C ALA A 221 22.34 -11.72 1.87
N LEU A 222 22.58 -12.31 3.05
CA LEU A 222 23.42 -11.77 4.13
C LEU A 222 24.67 -12.63 4.33
N VAL A 223 25.84 -11.99 4.25
CA VAL A 223 27.11 -12.53 4.77
C VAL A 223 27.11 -12.33 6.30
N PRO A 224 27.58 -13.28 7.13
CA PRO A 224 27.61 -13.13 8.60
C PRO A 224 28.54 -11.98 9.05
N GLY A 225 28.09 -11.07 9.95
CA GLY A 225 29.01 -10.21 10.73
C GLY A 225 28.66 -8.72 11.00
N GLU A 226 27.59 -8.13 10.46
CA GLU A 226 27.47 -6.65 10.42
C GLU A 226 26.31 -6.01 11.24
N ARG A 227 26.52 -4.78 11.74
CA ARG A 227 25.61 -3.99 12.62
C ARG A 227 24.55 -3.22 11.83
N TRP A 228 23.30 -3.30 12.30
CA TRP A 228 22.13 -2.62 11.75
C TRP A 228 21.73 -1.39 12.59
N ARG A 229 21.39 -0.26 11.97
CA ARG A 229 20.65 0.81 12.67
C ARG A 229 19.15 0.53 12.58
N ARG A 230 18.56 0.20 13.73
CA ARG A 230 17.14 -0.13 13.90
C ARG A 230 16.31 1.16 13.99
N CYS A 231 15.35 1.36 13.09
CA CYS A 231 14.25 2.27 13.36
C CYS A 231 13.29 1.54 14.33
N ARG A 232 13.05 2.10 15.52
CA ARG A 232 12.20 1.48 16.53
C ARG A 232 10.73 1.73 16.17
N ARG A 233 10.01 0.62 15.93
CA ARG A 233 8.54 0.39 15.96
C ARG A 233 7.77 0.45 14.61
N GLY A 234 6.82 -0.47 14.44
CA GLY A 234 5.70 -0.42 13.48
C GLY A 234 5.93 -1.06 12.11
N CYS A 235 6.82 -0.50 11.32
CA CYS A 235 7.23 -0.95 9.98
C CYS A 235 8.67 -0.49 9.81
N ALA A 236 9.60 -1.41 9.56
CA ALA A 236 11.00 -1.01 9.39
C ALA A 236 11.33 -1.00 7.89
N LEU A 237 11.50 0.20 7.33
CA LEU A 237 12.17 0.41 6.06
C LEU A 237 13.68 0.41 6.32
N TYR A 238 14.39 -0.65 5.93
CA TYR A 238 15.85 -0.69 6.08
C TYR A 238 16.54 -0.32 4.78
N CYS A 239 17.53 0.58 4.86
CA CYS A 239 18.52 0.83 3.81
C CYS A 239 19.86 0.19 4.18
N ARG A 240 20.37 -0.73 3.33
CA ARG A 240 21.71 -1.33 3.46
C ARG A 240 22.69 -0.67 2.49
N LEU A 241 23.92 -0.45 2.96
CA LEU A 241 25.13 -0.26 2.14
C LEU A 241 25.97 -1.53 2.26
N TYR A 242 26.47 -2.07 1.14
CA TYR A 242 27.30 -3.27 1.09
C TYR A 242 28.76 -2.93 1.44
N GLN A 243 29.44 -3.73 2.30
CA GLN A 243 30.90 -3.67 2.51
C GLN A 243 31.50 -5.06 2.19
N PRO A 244 32.52 -5.17 1.32
CA PRO A 244 33.28 -6.41 1.17
C PRO A 244 34.35 -6.49 2.27
N GLN A 245 34.39 -7.58 3.04
CA GLN A 245 35.49 -7.81 3.99
C GLN A 245 36.72 -8.34 3.27
N SER A 246 37.83 -7.59 3.37
CA SER A 246 39.19 -8.09 3.19
C SER A 246 39.52 -9.08 4.32
N GLY A 247 40.13 -10.20 3.98
CA GLY A 247 40.49 -11.27 4.93
C GLY A 247 41.36 -10.78 6.08
N ASP A 248 41.03 -11.23 7.29
CA ASP A 248 41.93 -11.92 8.22
C ASP A 248 41.21 -12.12 9.56
N GLY A 249 41.51 -13.23 10.22
CA GLY A 249 40.67 -13.80 11.27
C GLY A 249 40.68 -13.13 12.64
N ILE A 250 39.78 -13.67 13.48
CA ILE A 250 39.86 -13.84 14.94
C ILE A 250 39.36 -12.69 15.86
N ARG A 251 38.66 -13.16 16.93
CA ARG A 251 38.36 -12.60 18.27
C ARG A 251 37.02 -11.86 18.49
N TYR A 252 36.12 -12.58 19.15
CA TYR A 252 34.99 -12.04 19.89
C TYR A 252 35.47 -11.21 21.09
N SER A 253 35.03 -9.96 21.15
CA SER A 253 34.98 -9.18 22.39
C SER A 253 33.58 -8.58 22.52
N ARG A 254 32.79 -9.14 23.44
CA ARG A 254 31.56 -8.55 23.96
C ARG A 254 31.89 -7.22 24.63
N ARG A 255 31.17 -6.15 24.30
CA ARG A 255 30.67 -5.17 25.29
C ARG A 255 29.49 -4.39 24.73
N GLU A 256 28.37 -4.54 25.43
CA GLU A 256 27.19 -3.71 25.37
C GLU A 256 27.52 -2.30 25.90
N ARG A 257 26.95 -1.26 25.28
CA ARG A 257 26.14 -0.23 25.96
C ARG A 257 25.61 0.85 24.99
N ILE A 258 24.29 1.08 25.14
CA ILE A 258 23.41 2.18 24.71
C ILE A 258 23.09 2.27 23.21
#